data_AF-A0A1T5LBT9-F1
#
_entry.id   AF-A0A1T5LBT9-F1
#
_cell.length_a   1.000
_cell.length_b   1.000
_cell.length_c   1.000
_cell.angle_alpha   90.00
_cell.angle_beta   90.00
_cell.angle_gamma   90.00
#
_symmetry.space_group_name_H-M   'P 1'
#
loop_
_entity.id
_entity.type
_entity.pdbx_description
1 polymer ?
#
loop_
_entity_poly.entity_id
_entity_poly.type
_entity_poly.pdbx_seq_one_letter_code
_entity_poly.pdbx_strand_id
1 'polypeptide(L)'
;MLLYNVTIGIDKEIEQEWLLWMKEQYLPVVMKTEMFTDWKMYRVLHDQDEGSVSYSVQYFAADIQEVVQFVEQFEPELNKAFQNRFKDRHVAFRTLLEEI
;
A
#
# COMPACT_ATOMS: atom_id res chain seq x y z
N MET A 1 5.80 14.55 10.59
CA MET A 1 5.00 14.13 9.40
C MET A 1 4.31 12.81 9.73
N LEU A 2 3.10 12.55 9.24
CA LEU A 2 2.44 11.25 9.45
C LEU A 2 2.70 10.32 8.28
N LEU A 3 2.81 9.04 8.60
CA LEU A 3 3.09 7.99 7.64
C LEU A 3 2.06 6.86 7.77
N TYR A 4 1.17 6.76 6.80
CA TYR A 4 0.31 5.60 6.66
C TYR A 4 1.08 4.50 5.94
N ASN A 5 1.53 3.48 6.68
CA ASN A 5 2.29 2.37 6.15
C ASN A 5 1.40 1.14 5.93
N VAL A 6 1.54 0.53 4.76
CA VAL A 6 0.92 -0.74 4.41
C VAL A 6 2.03 -1.74 4.05
N THR A 7 2.18 -2.75 4.90
CA THR A 7 3.04 -3.90 4.62
C THR A 7 2.24 -4.96 3.89
N ILE A 8 2.69 -5.37 2.71
CA ILE A 8 1.99 -6.28 1.81
C ILE A 8 2.90 -7.47 1.53
N GLY A 9 2.48 -8.66 1.97
CA GLY A 9 3.04 -9.93 1.52
C GLY A 9 2.34 -10.35 0.23
N ILE A 10 3.11 -10.62 -0.82
CA ILE A 10 2.59 -11.02 -2.15
C ILE A 10 3.21 -12.35 -2.56
N ASP A 11 2.42 -13.22 -3.19
CA ASP A 11 2.95 -14.48 -3.73
C ASP A 11 3.93 -14.22 -4.86
N LYS A 12 5.06 -14.95 -4.86
CA LYS A 12 6.15 -14.76 -5.84
C LYS A 12 5.70 -14.89 -7.30
N GLU A 13 4.75 -15.78 -7.58
CA GLU A 13 4.28 -16.02 -8.95
C GLU A 13 3.61 -14.79 -9.59
N ILE A 14 3.04 -13.90 -8.78
CA ILE A 14 2.35 -12.70 -9.26
C ILE A 14 3.09 -11.40 -8.92
N GLU A 15 4.26 -11.49 -8.29
CA GLU A 15 5.04 -10.34 -7.80
C GLU A 15 5.26 -9.30 -8.90
N GLN A 16 5.70 -9.72 -10.09
CA GLN A 16 6.03 -8.80 -11.19
C GLN A 16 4.80 -8.09 -11.74
N GLU A 17 3.68 -8.80 -11.91
CA GLU A 17 2.42 -8.19 -12.35
C GLU A 17 1.92 -7.19 -11.31
N TRP A 18 1.93 -7.60 -10.04
CA TRP A 18 1.52 -6.77 -8.92
C TRP A 18 2.38 -5.50 -8.80
N LEU A 19 3.70 -5.61 -8.91
CA LEU A 19 4.62 -4.47 -8.89
C LEU A 19 4.32 -3.47 -10.01
N LEU A 20 4.08 -3.97 -11.22
CA LEU A 20 3.74 -3.13 -12.37
C LEU A 20 2.42 -2.39 -12.12
N TRP A 21 1.39 -3.13 -11.70
CA TRP A 21 0.08 -2.56 -11.42
C TRP A 21 0.10 -1.54 -10.27
N MET A 22 0.87 -1.81 -9.21
CA MET A 22 1.04 -0.88 -8.09
C MET A 22 1.61 0.45 -8.59
N LYS A 23 2.67 0.42 -9.38
CA LYS A 23 3.37 1.61 -9.86
C LYS A 23 2.61 2.38 -10.93
N GLU A 24 1.97 1.69 -11.86
CA GLU A 24 1.34 2.31 -13.03
C GLU A 24 -0.12 2.67 -12.82
N GLN A 25 -0.81 2.05 -11.87
CA GLN A 25 -2.25 2.23 -11.68
C GLN A 25 -2.61 2.59 -10.23
N TYR A 26 -2.28 1.73 -9.27
CA TYR A 26 -2.77 1.89 -7.90
C TYR A 26 -2.24 3.15 -7.21
N LEU A 27 -0.92 3.31 -7.17
CA LEU A 27 -0.27 4.46 -6.52
C LEU A 27 -0.65 5.79 -7.18
N PRO A 28 -0.68 5.92 -8.53
CA PRO A 28 -1.23 7.11 -9.16
C PRO A 28 -2.67 7.45 -8.79
N VAL A 29 -3.55 6.45 -8.61
CA VAL A 29 -4.94 6.70 -8.17
C VAL A 29 -4.98 7.15 -6.72
N VAL A 30 -4.18 6.55 -5.83
CA VAL A 30 -4.06 6.98 -4.43
C VAL A 30 -3.60 8.44 -4.37
N MET A 31 -2.56 8.82 -5.13
CA MET A 31 -2.06 10.19 -5.13
C MET A 31 -3.05 11.21 -5.71
N LYS A 32 -3.95 10.78 -6.62
CA LYS A 32 -5.05 11.63 -7.13
C LYS A 32 -6.13 11.93 -6.10
N THR A 33 -6.16 11.23 -4.96
CA THR A 33 -7.07 11.58 -3.86
C THR A 33 -6.65 12.86 -3.14
N GLU A 34 -5.41 13.31 -3.36
CA GLU A 34 -4.80 14.47 -2.69
C GLU A 34 -4.73 14.35 -1.16
N MET A 35 -4.99 13.17 -0.60
CA MET A 35 -4.87 12.89 0.84
C MET A 35 -3.43 12.64 1.30
N PHE A 36 -2.51 12.47 0.34
CA PHE A 36 -1.10 12.21 0.61
C PHE A 36 -0.24 13.12 -0.26
N THR A 37 0.86 13.58 0.33
CA THR A 37 1.83 14.48 -0.29
C THR A 37 2.91 13.75 -1.06
N ASP A 38 3.25 12.53 -0.63
CA ASP A 38 4.25 11.68 -1.29
C ASP A 38 3.99 10.21 -0.98
N TRP A 39 4.71 9.31 -1.66
CA TRP A 39 4.75 7.89 -1.35
C TRP A 39 6.14 7.29 -1.56
N LYS A 40 6.45 6.24 -0.80
CA LYS A 40 7.63 5.40 -1.02
C LYS A 40 7.28 3.93 -0.97
N MET A 41 7.94 3.12 -1.79
CA MET A 41 7.75 1.68 -1.82
C MET A 41 9.09 0.99 -1.66
N TYR A 42 9.16 0.09 -0.68
CA TYR A 42 10.35 -0.67 -0.34
C TYR A 42 10.06 -2.17 -0.38
N ARG A 43 11.03 -2.95 -0.84
CA ARG A 43 11.03 -4.39 -0.63
C ARG A 43 11.60 -4.69 0.76
N VAL A 44 10.93 -5.51 1.53
CA VAL A 44 11.43 -6.00 2.83
C VAL A 44 12.42 -7.13 2.55
N LEU A 45 13.65 -6.99 3.04
CA LEU A 45 14.73 -7.96 2.77
C LEU A 45 14.83 -9.06 3.83
N HIS A 46 14.39 -8.79 5.07
CA HIS A 46 14.56 -9.71 6.20
C HIS A 46 13.38 -10.65 6.42
N ASP A 47 12.29 -10.48 5.66
CA ASP A 47 11.02 -11.22 5.78
C ASP A 47 10.67 -11.83 4.43
N GLN A 48 11.51 -12.77 3.97
CA GLN A 48 11.27 -13.52 2.74
C GLN A 48 10.95 -14.97 3.10
N ASP A 49 9.66 -15.31 3.07
CA ASP A 49 9.24 -16.71 3.06
C ASP A 49 9.55 -17.36 1.71
N GLU A 50 9.67 -18.69 1.68
CA GLU A 50 9.97 -19.41 0.44
C GLU A 50 8.91 -19.14 -0.66
N GLY A 51 7.65 -18.89 -0.29
CA GLY A 51 6.53 -18.66 -1.21
C GLY A 51 6.13 -17.19 -1.47
N SER A 52 6.52 -16.26 -0.61
CA SER A 52 6.04 -14.87 -0.67
C SER A 52 7.18 -13.85 -0.56
N VAL A 53 6.88 -12.61 -0.91
CA VAL A 53 7.79 -11.46 -0.78
C VAL A 53 7.04 -10.33 -0.11
N SER A 54 7.65 -9.70 0.89
CA SER A 54 7.04 -8.59 1.62
C SER A 54 7.49 -7.23 1.07
N TYR A 55 6.56 -6.28 1.01
CA TYR A 55 6.78 -4.90 0.61
C TYR A 55 6.20 -3.95 1.65
N SER A 56 6.84 -2.80 1.87
CA SER A 56 6.31 -1.70 2.66
C SER A 56 6.01 -0.54 1.72
N VAL A 57 4.74 -0.13 1.69
CA VAL A 57 4.27 1.04 0.96
C VAL A 57 3.90 2.11 1.98
N GLN A 58 4.56 3.25 1.88
CA GLN A 58 4.46 4.35 2.82
C GLN A 58 3.82 5.54 2.13
N TYR A 59 2.76 6.09 2.72
CA TYR A 59 2.07 7.28 2.23
C TYR A 59 2.23 8.41 3.26
N PHE A 60 2.68 9.57 2.80
CA PHE A 60 3.03 10.71 3.66
C PHE A 60 1.86 11.69 3.72
N ALA A 61 1.30 11.90 4.91
CA ALA A 61 0.19 12.82 5.15
C ALA A 61 0.65 14.02 6.00
N ALA A 62 0.02 15.18 5.78
CA ALA A 62 0.30 16.39 6.55
C ALA A 62 -0.29 16.31 7.97
N ASP A 63 -1.47 15.71 8.10
CA ASP A 63 -2.16 15.50 9.37
C ASP A 63 -2.99 14.22 9.41
N ILE A 64 -3.59 13.95 10.58
CA ILE A 64 -4.33 12.70 10.83
C ILE A 64 -5.71 12.72 10.16
N GLN A 65 -6.27 13.89 9.92
CA GLN A 65 -7.59 14.07 9.31
C GLN A 65 -7.55 13.60 7.86
N GLU A 66 -6.49 13.90 7.12
CA GLU A 66 -6.26 13.39 5.76
C GLU A 66 -6.22 11.86 5.72
N VAL A 67 -5.52 11.23 6.67
CA VAL A 67 -5.44 9.76 6.76
C VAL A 67 -6.82 9.16 7.05
N VAL A 68 -7.54 9.70 8.03
CA VAL A 68 -8.89 9.22 8.38
C VAL A 68 -9.83 9.37 7.19
N GLN A 69 -9.80 10.52 6.51
CA GLN A 69 -10.62 10.75 5.32
C GLN A 69 -10.27 9.77 4.20
N PHE A 70 -8.98 9.49 3.97
CA PHE A 70 -8.56 8.47 3.01
C PHE A 70 -9.15 7.09 3.32
N VAL A 71 -9.00 6.64 4.56
CA VAL A 71 -9.45 5.32 5.03
C VAL A 71 -10.98 5.19 4.91
N GLU A 72 -11.73 6.25 5.20
CA GLU A 72 -13.19 6.22 5.18
C GLU A 72 -13.76 6.33 3.76
N GLN A 73 -13.18 7.19 2.91
CA GLN A 73 -13.80 7.57 1.63
C GLN A 73 -13.23 6.83 0.43
N PHE A 74 -11.93 6.52 0.42
CA PHE A 74 -11.24 6.04 -0.78
C PHE A 74 -10.72 4.61 -0.64
N GLU A 75 -10.21 4.25 0.55
CA GLU A 75 -9.67 2.92 0.80
C GLU A 75 -10.66 1.77 0.49
N PRO A 76 -11.98 1.84 0.76
CA PRO A 76 -12.89 0.73 0.48
C PRO A 76 -12.94 0.33 -1.00
N GLU A 77 -12.98 1.31 -1.90
CA GLU A 77 -13.00 1.06 -3.35
C GLU A 77 -11.65 0.56 -3.85
N LEU A 78 -10.56 1.18 -3.38
CA LEU A 78 -9.18 0.77 -3.72
C LEU A 78 -8.88 -0.66 -3.26
N ASN A 79 -9.28 -1.02 -2.04
CA ASN A 79 -9.16 -2.38 -1.52
C ASN A 79 -9.99 -3.35 -2.35
N LYS A 80 -11.21 -2.98 -2.76
CA LYS A 80 -12.03 -3.84 -3.63
C LYS A 80 -11.35 -4.09 -4.98
N ALA A 81 -10.78 -3.07 -5.61
CA ALA A 81 -10.04 -3.22 -6.86
C ALA A 81 -8.81 -4.15 -6.70
N PHE A 82 -8.06 -3.97 -5.60
CA PHE A 82 -6.93 -4.83 -5.26
C PHE A 82 -7.38 -6.29 -5.05
N GLN A 83 -8.39 -6.52 -4.22
CA GLN A 83 -8.94 -7.85 -3.93
C GLN A 83 -9.48 -8.54 -5.17
N ASN A 84 -10.16 -7.83 -6.06
CA ASN A 84 -10.67 -8.41 -7.30
C ASN A 84 -9.55 -8.91 -8.22
N ARG A 85 -8.37 -8.27 -8.19
CA ARG A 85 -7.26 -8.60 -9.07
C ARG A 85 -6.33 -9.67 -8.49
N PHE A 86 -6.05 -9.62 -7.19
CA PHE A 86 -5.06 -10.48 -6.52
C PHE A 86 -5.67 -11.29 -5.37
N LYS A 87 -6.93 -11.71 -5.55
CA LYS A 87 -7.73 -12.44 -4.55
C LYS A 87 -6.96 -13.64 -4.00
N ASP A 88 -6.89 -13.78 -2.68
CA ASP A 88 -6.26 -14.89 -1.97
C ASP A 88 -4.76 -15.11 -2.28
N ARG A 89 -4.09 -14.12 -2.90
CA ARG A 89 -2.66 -14.17 -3.27
C ARG A 89 -1.81 -13.11 -2.56
N HIS A 90 -2.38 -12.48 -1.52
CA HIS A 90 -1.72 -11.45 -0.74
C HIS A 90 -2.24 -11.38 0.71
N VAL A 91 -1.43 -10.81 1.59
CA VAL A 91 -1.81 -10.38 2.93
C VAL A 91 -1.35 -8.94 3.14
N ALA A 92 -2.14 -8.13 3.86
CA ALA A 92 -1.82 -6.73 4.09
C ALA A 92 -2.02 -6.34 5.55
N PHE A 93 -1.03 -5.65 6.11
CA PHE A 93 -1.04 -5.12 7.47
C PHE A 93 -0.78 -3.60 7.43
N ARG A 94 -1.52 -2.84 8.23
CA ARG A 94 -1.51 -1.37 8.19
C ARG A 94 -1.08 -0.81 9.54
N THR A 95 -0.26 0.23 9.51
CA THR A 95 0.22 0.96 10.69
C THR A 95 0.26 2.45 10.40
N LEU A 96 -0.14 3.27 11.36
CA LEU A 96 0.07 4.72 11.33
C LEU A 96 1.32 5.04 12.16
N LEU A 97 2.28 5.75 11.56
CA LEU A 97 3.54 6.15 12.19
C LEU A 97 3.67 7.67 12.18
N GLU A 98 4.47 8.20 13.10
CA GLU A 98 4.84 9.61 13.18
C GLU A 98 6.36 9.74 13.04
N GLU A 99 6.80 10.67 12.21
CA GLU A 99 8.21 11.09 12.12
C GLU A 99 8.55 12.04 13.28
N ILE A 100 9.66 11.77 13.98
CA ILE A 100 10.20 12.53 15.13
C ILE A 100 11.42 13.35 14.72
#